data_AF-A0A974D892-F1
#
_entry.id   AF-A0A974D892-F1
#
_cell.length_a   1.000
_cell.length_b   1.000
_cell.length_c   1.000
_cell.angle_alpha   90.00
_cell.angle_beta   90.00
_cell.angle_gamma   90.00
#
_symmetry.space_group_name_H-M   'P 1'
#
loop_
_entity.id
_entity.type
_entity.pdbx_description
1 polymer ?
#
loop_
_entity_poly.entity_id
_entity_poly.type
_entity_poly.pdbx_seq_one_letter_code
_entity_poly.pdbx_strand_id
1 'polypeptide(L)'
;VASFRATVPHGLTLEIGDTVQILEKCEGWYRGFAVKNLNIKGIFPSRYVHLKNAYIKNKGQFEMVIPTEDAVITEMTSTLRDWGTMWKQLYVKNEGDLFHRLGHIMNEILDLRRQVLLGHLTHDRMKDVKRHITARLDWGNEQLGLDLVPRKEFAMVDPEEISITELYRLMEHRHRKKDTPVPASSHHLFVQMKSLMCSNLGEELEVIFSLYDSKESRPI
;
A
#
# COMPACT_ATOMS: atom_id res chain seq x y z
N VAL A 1 21.75 -18.89 -10.42
CA VAL A 1 21.46 -17.44 -10.57
C VAL A 1 22.70 -16.67 -10.13
N ALA A 2 23.23 -15.79 -10.96
CA ALA A 2 24.45 -15.01 -10.69
C ALA A 2 24.39 -13.67 -11.47
N SER A 3 25.34 -12.76 -11.22
CA SER A 3 25.49 -11.57 -12.06
C SER A 3 26.01 -11.98 -13.44
N PHE A 4 25.53 -11.32 -14.48
CA PHE A 4 25.98 -11.51 -15.86
C PHE A 4 26.51 -10.18 -16.41
N ARG A 5 27.79 -10.13 -16.75
CA ARG A 5 28.39 -8.98 -17.43
C ARG A 5 28.31 -9.22 -18.94
N ALA A 6 27.61 -8.36 -19.66
CA ALA A 6 27.47 -8.49 -21.11
C ALA A 6 28.81 -8.25 -21.81
N THR A 7 29.22 -9.23 -22.62
CA THR A 7 30.40 -9.15 -23.50
C THR A 7 30.04 -9.37 -24.97
N VAL A 8 28.77 -9.64 -25.26
CA VAL A 8 28.24 -9.92 -26.60
C VAL A 8 27.48 -8.70 -27.13
N PRO A 9 27.39 -8.51 -28.45
CA PRO A 9 26.55 -7.49 -29.05
C PRO A 9 25.11 -7.59 -28.56
N HIS A 10 24.49 -6.45 -28.23
CA HIS A 10 23.14 -6.36 -27.66
C HIS A 10 22.95 -7.12 -26.33
N GLY A 11 24.02 -7.52 -25.65
CA GLY A 11 23.94 -8.17 -24.35
C GLY A 11 23.44 -7.21 -23.27
N LEU A 12 22.51 -7.66 -22.44
CA LEU A 12 22.02 -6.92 -21.29
C LEU A 12 22.78 -7.37 -20.04
N THR A 13 23.55 -6.46 -19.43
CA THR A 13 24.20 -6.73 -18.14
C THR A 13 23.16 -6.85 -17.04
N LEU A 14 23.25 -7.90 -16.23
CA LEU A 14 22.35 -8.19 -15.11
C LEU A 14 23.13 -8.31 -13.81
N GLU A 15 22.57 -7.75 -12.75
CA GLU A 15 23.06 -7.95 -11.38
C GLU A 15 22.20 -9.01 -10.67
N ILE A 16 22.79 -9.69 -9.68
CA ILE A 16 22.02 -10.60 -8.81
C ILE A 16 20.84 -9.84 -8.20
N GLY A 17 19.64 -10.39 -8.36
CA GLY A 17 18.41 -9.81 -7.85
C GLY A 17 17.67 -8.91 -8.85
N ASP A 18 18.24 -8.64 -10.02
CA ASP A 18 17.50 -7.96 -11.09
C ASP A 18 16.30 -8.80 -11.52
N THR A 19 15.14 -8.13 -11.59
CA THR A 19 13.93 -8.69 -12.17
C THR A 19 13.89 -8.31 -13.63
N VAL A 20 13.75 -9.30 -14.51
CA VAL A 20 13.70 -9.12 -15.96
C VAL A 20 12.35 -9.56 -16.49
N GLN A 21 11.82 -8.81 -17.46
CA GLN A 21 10.71 -9.28 -18.29
C GLN A 21 11.29 -9.92 -19.55
N ILE A 22 10.91 -11.16 -19.78
CA ILE A 22 11.36 -11.94 -20.95
C ILE A 22 10.32 -11.77 -22.05
N LEU A 23 10.78 -11.34 -23.22
CA LEU A 23 9.94 -11.14 -24.41
C LEU A 23 10.07 -12.32 -25.37
N GLU A 24 11.29 -12.82 -25.55
CA GLU A 24 11.59 -13.89 -26.48
C GLU A 24 12.60 -14.88 -25.86
N LYS A 25 12.59 -16.12 -26.36
CA LYS A 25 13.52 -17.18 -25.99
C LYS A 25 14.08 -17.81 -27.26
N CYS A 26 15.40 -17.93 -27.32
CA CYS A 26 16.10 -18.63 -28.40
C CYS A 26 17.29 -19.40 -27.79
N GLU A 27 17.32 -20.72 -27.96
CA GLU A 27 18.47 -21.60 -27.67
C GLU A 27 19.38 -21.20 -26.49
N GLY A 28 18.84 -21.27 -25.26
CA GLY A 28 19.63 -20.96 -24.06
C GLY A 28 19.86 -19.48 -23.78
N TRP A 29 19.24 -18.59 -24.57
CA TRP A 29 19.20 -17.15 -24.38
C TRP A 29 17.77 -16.65 -24.26
N TYR A 30 17.62 -15.56 -23.53
CA TYR A 30 16.41 -14.76 -23.45
C TYR A 30 16.70 -13.38 -24.03
N ARG A 31 15.68 -12.76 -24.62
CA ARG A 31 15.67 -11.34 -24.96
C ARG A 31 14.61 -10.66 -24.11
N GLY A 32 14.95 -9.52 -23.54
CA GLY A 32 14.07 -8.81 -22.63
C GLY A 32 14.67 -7.51 -22.14
N PHE A 33 14.16 -7.02 -21.02
CA PHE A 33 14.66 -5.83 -20.33
C PHE A 33 14.58 -6.03 -18.81
N ALA A 34 15.43 -5.32 -18.08
CA ALA A 34 15.33 -5.26 -16.63
C ALA A 34 14.18 -4.31 -16.25
N VAL A 35 13.34 -4.70 -15.28
CA VAL A 35 12.19 -3.87 -14.84
C VAL A 35 12.64 -2.50 -14.33
N LYS A 36 13.86 -2.40 -13.78
CA LYS A 36 14.48 -1.13 -13.36
C LYS A 36 14.82 -0.19 -14.52
N ASN A 37 14.87 -0.68 -15.76
CA ASN A 37 15.17 0.11 -16.95
C ASN A 37 14.48 -0.46 -18.20
N LEU A 38 13.26 0.02 -18.45
CA LEU A 38 12.37 -0.48 -19.52
C LEU A 38 12.88 -0.13 -20.93
N ASN A 39 13.72 0.90 -21.05
CA ASN A 39 14.16 1.43 -22.34
C ASN A 39 15.33 0.63 -22.95
N ILE A 40 16.04 -0.16 -22.15
CA ILE A 40 17.19 -0.94 -22.61
C ILE A 40 16.76 -2.40 -22.76
N LYS A 41 16.60 -2.82 -24.02
CA LYS A 41 16.37 -4.21 -24.39
C LYS A 41 17.68 -4.88 -24.79
N GLY A 42 17.86 -6.12 -24.40
CA GLY A 42 19.01 -6.91 -24.78
C GLY A 42 18.85 -8.39 -24.50
N ILE A 43 19.89 -9.15 -24.84
CA ILE A 43 19.94 -10.60 -24.66
C ILE A 43 20.73 -10.98 -23.41
N PHE A 44 20.30 -12.02 -22.72
CA PHE A 44 20.97 -12.57 -21.55
C PHE A 44 20.80 -14.09 -21.50
N PRO A 45 21.80 -14.85 -21.00
CA PRO A 45 21.73 -16.29 -21.03
C PRO A 45 20.71 -16.83 -20.02
N SER A 46 19.92 -17.82 -20.42
CA SER A 46 18.85 -18.39 -19.59
C SER A 46 19.35 -18.96 -18.25
N ARG A 47 20.56 -19.53 -18.23
CA ARG A 47 21.21 -20.07 -17.02
C ARG A 47 21.43 -19.06 -15.89
N TYR A 48 21.39 -17.76 -16.18
CA TYR A 48 21.51 -16.70 -15.17
C TYR A 48 20.17 -16.30 -14.57
N VAL A 49 19.05 -16.73 -15.16
CA VAL A 49 17.71 -16.31 -14.78
C VAL A 49 16.96 -17.44 -14.10
N HIS A 50 16.33 -17.13 -12.99
CA HIS A 50 15.34 -18.01 -12.37
C HIS A 50 13.95 -17.53 -12.76
N LEU A 51 13.19 -18.41 -13.41
CA LEU A 51 11.82 -18.10 -13.83
C LEU A 51 10.91 -18.07 -12.61
N LYS A 52 10.06 -17.05 -12.57
CA LYS A 52 8.99 -16.92 -11.59
C LYS A 52 7.65 -16.97 -12.31
N ASN A 53 6.64 -17.50 -11.63
CA ASN A 53 5.29 -17.55 -12.17
C ASN A 53 4.69 -16.14 -12.22
N ALA A 54 4.08 -15.82 -13.36
CA ALA A 54 3.37 -14.59 -13.60
C ALA A 54 2.29 -14.87 -14.65
N TYR A 55 1.24 -14.06 -14.65
CA TYR A 55 0.24 -14.05 -15.71
C TYR A 55 0.24 -12.71 -16.42
N ILE A 56 -0.28 -12.72 -17.64
CA ILE A 56 -0.35 -11.55 -18.50
C ILE A 56 -1.78 -11.01 -18.44
N LYS A 57 -1.93 -9.74 -18.01
CA LYS A 57 -3.16 -8.96 -18.17
C LYS A 57 -3.03 -8.12 -19.45
N ASN A 58 -4.15 -7.92 -20.15
CA ASN A 58 -4.26 -7.20 -21.43
C ASN A 58 -3.55 -7.89 -22.62
N LYS A 59 -3.58 -7.24 -23.78
CA LYS A 59 -2.97 -7.71 -25.03
C LYS A 59 -2.27 -6.56 -25.76
N GLY A 60 -1.25 -6.90 -26.56
CA GLY A 60 -0.57 -5.94 -27.43
C GLY A 60 0.34 -4.99 -26.65
N GLN A 61 0.28 -3.69 -26.97
CA GLN A 61 1.20 -2.70 -26.39
C GLN A 61 0.96 -2.39 -24.90
N PHE A 62 -0.18 -2.80 -24.36
CA PHE A 62 -0.58 -2.58 -22.95
C PHE A 62 -0.44 -3.85 -22.09
N GLU A 63 0.34 -4.82 -22.56
CA GLU A 63 0.61 -6.06 -21.85
C GLU A 63 1.24 -5.79 -20.47
N MET A 64 0.57 -6.25 -19.42
CA MET A 64 1.05 -6.14 -18.04
C MET A 64 1.39 -7.51 -17.49
N VAL A 65 2.64 -7.69 -17.06
CA VAL A 65 3.08 -8.91 -16.38
C VAL A 65 2.80 -8.77 -14.89
N ILE A 66 1.91 -9.62 -14.39
CA ILE A 66 1.50 -9.61 -12.97
C ILE A 66 2.08 -10.86 -12.30
N PRO A 67 2.98 -10.70 -11.31
CA PRO A 67 3.50 -11.83 -10.53
C PRO A 67 2.38 -12.58 -9.82
N THR A 68 2.49 -13.90 -9.70
CA THR A 68 1.57 -14.70 -8.87
C THR A 68 1.89 -14.64 -7.39
N GLU A 69 3.01 -14.01 -7.01
CA GLU A 69 3.38 -13.75 -5.62
C GLU A 69 2.35 -12.84 -4.96
N ASP A 70 2.24 -12.93 -3.63
CA ASP A 70 1.34 -12.09 -2.85
C ASP A 70 1.57 -10.60 -3.13
N ALA A 71 0.51 -9.83 -3.34
CA ALA A 71 0.59 -8.41 -3.69
C ALA A 71 1.38 -7.59 -2.66
N VAL A 72 1.36 -7.99 -1.38
CA VAL A 72 2.15 -7.32 -0.34
C VAL A 72 3.64 -7.57 -0.55
N ILE A 73 4.05 -8.77 -1.00
CA ILE A 73 5.45 -9.09 -1.28
C ILE A 73 5.99 -8.30 -2.47
N THR A 74 5.20 -8.17 -3.53
CA THR A 74 5.58 -7.39 -4.71
C THR A 74 5.76 -5.92 -4.33
N GLU A 75 4.81 -5.36 -3.59
CA GLU A 75 4.86 -3.98 -3.09
C GLU A 75 6.07 -3.74 -2.16
N MET A 76 6.30 -4.60 -1.17
CA MET A 76 7.49 -4.48 -0.30
C MET A 76 8.79 -4.45 -1.12
N THR A 77 8.85 -5.26 -2.18
CA THR A 77 10.05 -5.35 -3.02
C THR A 77 10.30 -4.06 -3.79
N SER A 78 9.27 -3.48 -4.43
CA SER A 78 9.40 -2.21 -5.15
C SER A 78 9.70 -1.06 -4.19
N THR A 79 8.91 -0.94 -3.12
CA THR A 79 9.02 0.18 -2.17
C THR A 79 10.37 0.22 -1.47
N LEU A 80 10.91 -0.94 -1.05
CA LEU A 80 12.26 -0.98 -0.45
C LEU A 80 13.37 -0.58 -1.43
N ARG A 81 13.20 -0.83 -2.74
CA ARG A 81 14.15 -0.41 -3.77
C ARG A 81 14.13 1.11 -3.94
N ASP A 82 12.94 1.69 -3.98
CA ASP A 82 12.73 3.14 -4.10
C ASP A 82 13.29 3.86 -2.86
N TRP A 83 12.88 3.39 -1.67
CA TRP A 83 13.40 3.89 -0.41
C TRP A 83 14.90 3.70 -0.28
N GLY A 84 15.48 2.61 -0.77
CA GLY A 84 16.93 2.40 -0.74
C GLY A 84 17.71 3.48 -1.49
N THR A 85 17.12 4.07 -2.53
CA THR A 85 17.71 5.22 -3.25
C THR A 85 17.58 6.50 -2.42
N MET A 86 16.39 6.77 -1.88
CA MET A 86 16.14 7.97 -1.07
C MET A 86 16.90 7.96 0.25
N TRP A 87 17.00 6.80 0.90
CA TRP A 87 17.73 6.58 2.15
C TRP A 87 19.21 6.97 2.02
N LYS A 88 19.87 6.61 0.91
CA LYS A 88 21.24 7.07 0.62
C LYS A 88 21.32 8.58 0.47
N GLN A 89 20.29 9.21 -0.11
CA GLN A 89 20.25 10.67 -0.24
C GLN A 89 20.08 11.37 1.11
N LEU A 90 19.32 10.78 2.05
CA LEU A 90 19.19 11.33 3.41
C LEU A 90 20.55 11.45 4.11
N TYR A 91 21.41 10.44 3.93
CA TYR A 91 22.79 10.50 4.45
C TYR A 91 23.58 11.66 3.86
N VAL A 92 23.53 11.82 2.53
CA VAL A 92 24.25 12.91 1.82
C VAL A 92 23.72 14.29 2.23
N LYS A 93 22.42 14.42 2.45
CA LYS A 93 21.76 15.66 2.91
C LYS A 93 21.91 15.91 4.41
N ASN A 94 22.57 15.01 5.14
CA ASN A 94 22.75 15.07 6.59
C ASN A 94 21.42 15.04 7.38
N GLU A 95 20.41 14.33 6.88
CA GLU A 95 19.13 14.09 7.57
C GLU A 95 19.21 12.85 8.47
N GLY A 96 20.09 12.90 9.48
CA GLY A 96 20.50 11.76 10.30
C GLY A 96 19.35 11.02 11.00
N ASP A 97 18.40 11.75 11.59
CA ASP A 97 17.29 11.12 12.33
C ASP A 97 16.39 10.29 11.42
N LEU A 98 16.00 10.86 10.27
CA LEU A 98 15.16 10.15 9.31
C LEU A 98 15.92 9.00 8.65
N PHE A 99 17.21 9.16 8.37
CA PHE A 99 18.08 8.09 7.88
C PHE A 99 18.06 6.86 8.78
N HIS A 100 18.24 7.03 10.10
CA HIS A 100 18.26 5.91 11.04
C HIS A 100 16.88 5.29 11.23
N ARG A 101 15.82 6.11 11.37
CA ARG A 101 14.46 5.59 11.53
C ARG A 101 14.00 4.82 10.29
N LEU A 102 14.23 5.36 9.10
CA LEU A 102 13.88 4.70 7.85
C LEU A 102 14.67 3.39 7.69
N GLY A 103 15.97 3.39 7.97
CA GLY A 103 16.79 2.17 7.95
C GLY A 103 16.27 1.10 8.91
N HIS A 104 15.80 1.47 10.09
CA HIS A 104 15.15 0.54 11.02
C HIS A 104 13.86 -0.05 10.43
N ILE A 105 12.97 0.78 9.89
CA ILE A 105 11.72 0.32 9.27
C ILE A 105 11.99 -0.56 8.05
N MET A 106 12.99 -0.23 7.22
CA MET A 106 13.38 -1.07 6.09
C MET A 106 13.79 -2.47 6.52
N ASN A 107 14.58 -2.60 7.60
CA ASN A 107 14.97 -3.90 8.14
C ASN A 107 13.78 -4.66 8.73
N GLU A 108 12.89 -3.98 9.46
CA GLU A 108 11.67 -4.60 9.97
C GLU A 108 10.79 -5.15 8.83
N ILE A 109 10.61 -4.40 7.75
CA ILE A 109 9.88 -4.85 6.56
C ILE A 109 10.58 -6.07 5.94
N LEU A 110 11.91 -6.11 5.87
CA LEU A 110 12.64 -7.29 5.38
C LEU A 110 12.40 -8.53 6.25
N ASP A 111 12.32 -8.38 7.57
CA ASP A 111 12.03 -9.49 8.48
C ASP A 111 10.58 -9.96 8.38
N LEU A 112 9.62 -9.03 8.27
CA LEU A 112 8.21 -9.36 8.00
C LEU A 112 8.06 -10.09 6.67
N ARG A 113 8.84 -9.70 5.65
CA ARG A 113 8.85 -10.38 4.34
C ARG A 113 9.26 -11.84 4.48
N ARG A 114 10.30 -12.11 5.27
CA ARG A 114 10.74 -13.48 5.56
C ARG A 114 9.62 -14.29 6.19
N GLN A 115 8.89 -13.72 7.16
CA GLN A 115 7.76 -14.40 7.80
C GLN A 115 6.64 -14.76 6.82
N VAL A 116 6.27 -13.83 5.93
CA VAL A 116 5.25 -14.10 4.90
C VAL A 116 5.71 -15.18 3.92
N LEU A 117 6.98 -15.14 3.48
CA LEU A 117 7.52 -16.12 2.54
C LEU A 117 7.69 -17.53 3.12
N LEU A 118 7.86 -17.68 4.43
CA LEU A 118 7.93 -18.99 5.08
C LEU A 118 6.61 -19.76 4.99
N GLY A 119 5.47 -19.06 4.84
CA GLY A 119 4.18 -19.69 4.54
C GLY A 119 3.57 -20.56 5.65
N HIS A 120 4.10 -20.53 6.86
CA HIS A 120 3.60 -21.34 8.00
C HIS A 120 2.59 -20.62 8.90
N LEU A 121 2.13 -19.43 8.49
CA LEU A 121 1.17 -18.64 9.26
C LEU A 121 -0.28 -19.08 8.96
N THR A 122 -1.11 -19.10 10.00
CA THR A 122 -2.57 -19.22 9.82
C THR A 122 -3.11 -17.99 9.08
N HIS A 123 -4.31 -18.11 8.50
CA HIS A 123 -4.93 -17.01 7.75
C HIS A 123 -5.04 -15.71 8.57
N ASP A 124 -5.48 -15.81 9.83
CA ASP A 124 -5.62 -14.64 10.71
C ASP A 124 -4.26 -14.02 11.06
N ARG A 125 -3.24 -14.85 11.31
CA ARG A 125 -1.88 -14.37 11.57
C ARG A 125 -1.26 -13.71 10.34
N MET A 126 -1.50 -14.27 9.16
CA MET A 126 -1.09 -13.67 7.89
C MET A 126 -1.76 -12.30 7.69
N LYS A 127 -3.06 -12.20 7.99
CA LYS A 127 -3.81 -10.94 7.92
C LYS A 127 -3.23 -9.86 8.82
N ASP A 128 -2.86 -10.20 10.05
CA ASP A 128 -2.23 -9.27 10.99
C ASP A 128 -0.85 -8.82 10.51
N VAL A 129 -0.02 -9.75 10.00
CA VAL A 129 1.30 -9.44 9.42
C VAL A 129 1.17 -8.52 8.22
N LYS A 130 0.25 -8.81 7.28
CA LYS A 130 -0.03 -7.95 6.12
C LYS A 130 -0.47 -6.54 6.54
N ARG A 131 -1.36 -6.45 7.53
CA ARG A 131 -1.79 -5.15 8.08
C ARG A 131 -0.59 -4.36 8.61
N HIS A 132 0.27 -5.02 9.38
CA HIS A 132 1.47 -4.41 9.93
C HIS A 132 2.43 -3.94 8.82
N ILE A 133 2.68 -4.77 7.80
CA ILE A 133 3.49 -4.41 6.64
C ILE A 133 2.93 -3.15 5.96
N THR A 134 1.64 -3.15 5.61
CA THR A 134 1.03 -2.01 4.90
C THR A 134 1.10 -0.72 5.72
N ALA A 135 0.95 -0.78 7.04
CA ALA A 135 1.11 0.37 7.91
C ALA A 135 2.56 0.91 7.93
N ARG A 136 3.57 0.03 7.91
CA ARG A 136 4.98 0.44 7.83
C ARG A 136 5.32 1.05 6.47
N LEU A 137 4.80 0.48 5.38
CA LEU A 137 4.94 1.04 4.02
C LEU A 137 4.31 2.43 3.93
N ASP A 138 3.09 2.60 4.44
CA ASP A 138 2.43 3.91 4.46
C ASP A 138 3.22 4.94 5.27
N TRP A 139 3.69 4.57 6.46
CA TRP A 139 4.51 5.46 7.29
C TRP A 139 5.76 5.93 6.55
N GLY A 140 6.52 5.02 5.92
CA GLY A 140 7.75 5.41 5.24
C GLY A 140 7.50 6.24 3.99
N ASN A 141 6.41 5.98 3.25
CA ASN A 141 5.99 6.84 2.15
C ASN A 141 5.67 8.24 2.65
N GLU A 142 4.93 8.37 3.76
CA GLU A 142 4.64 9.68 4.35
C GLU A 142 5.89 10.42 4.80
N GLN A 143 6.84 9.73 5.46
CA GLN A 143 8.08 10.37 5.91
C GLN A 143 8.96 10.84 4.74
N LEU A 144 8.87 10.15 3.60
CA LEU A 144 9.61 10.47 2.39
C LEU A 144 8.87 11.42 1.44
N GLY A 145 7.64 11.82 1.78
CA GLY A 145 6.80 12.66 0.93
C GLY A 145 6.34 11.97 -0.36
N LEU A 146 6.23 10.64 -0.35
CA LEU A 146 5.73 9.82 -1.45
C LEU A 146 4.21 9.63 -1.35
N ASP A 147 3.61 9.30 -2.49
CA ASP A 147 2.20 8.95 -2.55
C ASP A 147 1.88 7.69 -1.74
N LEU A 148 0.72 7.71 -1.10
CA LEU A 148 0.17 6.55 -0.40
C LEU A 148 -0.54 5.61 -1.39
N VAL A 149 -0.34 4.30 -1.23
CA VAL A 149 -0.90 3.29 -2.14
C VAL A 149 -2.30 2.86 -1.69
N PRO A 150 -3.39 3.19 -2.40
CA PRO A 150 -4.74 2.77 -2.01
C PRO A 150 -4.89 1.25 -2.09
N ARG A 151 -5.33 0.59 -1.00
CA ARG A 151 -5.44 -0.87 -0.91
C ARG A 151 -6.84 -1.34 -0.50
N LYS A 152 -7.31 -2.43 -1.12
CA LYS A 152 -8.42 -3.28 -0.61
C LYS A 152 -7.83 -4.66 -0.34
N GLU A 153 -8.13 -5.23 0.82
CA GLU A 153 -7.60 -6.54 1.24
C GLU A 153 -6.07 -6.67 1.08
N PHE A 154 -5.35 -5.59 1.39
CA PHE A 154 -3.88 -5.47 1.29
C PHE A 154 -3.30 -5.51 -0.13
N ALA A 155 -4.12 -5.55 -1.18
CA ALA A 155 -3.69 -5.38 -2.57
C ALA A 155 -4.00 -3.97 -3.06
N MET A 156 -3.13 -3.41 -3.90
CA MET A 156 -3.39 -2.14 -4.58
C MET A 156 -4.70 -2.23 -5.37
N VAL A 157 -5.55 -1.21 -5.25
CA VAL A 157 -6.82 -1.17 -6.01
C VAL A 157 -6.55 -0.93 -7.49
N ASP A 158 -7.32 -1.61 -8.35
CA ASP A 158 -7.26 -1.40 -9.79
C ASP A 158 -8.02 -0.10 -10.15
N PRO A 159 -7.37 0.88 -10.80
CA PRO A 159 -8.03 2.11 -11.24
C PRO A 159 -9.23 1.91 -12.16
N GLU A 160 -9.28 0.78 -12.88
CA GLU A 160 -10.39 0.45 -13.79
C GLU A 160 -11.61 -0.12 -13.04
N GLU A 161 -11.42 -0.65 -11.83
CA GLU A 161 -12.45 -1.33 -11.04
C GLU A 161 -12.99 -0.49 -9.88
N ILE A 162 -12.29 0.57 -9.49
CA ILE A 162 -12.69 1.44 -8.36
C ILE A 162 -13.32 2.74 -8.85
N SER A 163 -14.49 3.09 -8.31
CA SER A 163 -15.11 4.39 -8.58
C SER A 163 -14.33 5.52 -7.90
N ILE A 164 -14.36 6.73 -8.48
CA ILE A 164 -13.67 7.90 -7.92
C ILE A 164 -14.14 8.23 -6.50
N THR A 165 -15.43 8.06 -6.22
CA THR A 165 -16.02 8.29 -4.90
C THR A 165 -15.55 7.27 -3.88
N GLU A 166 -15.45 6.00 -4.29
CA GLU A 166 -14.94 4.94 -3.41
C GLU A 166 -13.44 5.13 -3.12
N LEU A 167 -12.66 5.47 -4.15
CA LEU A 167 -11.25 5.80 -4.00
C LEU A 167 -11.05 6.99 -3.06
N TYR A 168 -11.83 8.07 -3.22
CA TYR A 168 -11.81 9.23 -2.33
C TYR A 168 -12.06 8.82 -0.87
N ARG A 169 -13.14 8.06 -0.61
CA ARG A 169 -13.45 7.58 0.75
C ARG A 169 -12.32 6.74 1.32
N LEU A 170 -11.74 5.85 0.51
CA LEU A 170 -10.63 5.00 0.93
C LEU A 170 -9.41 5.83 1.39
N MET A 171 -9.10 6.90 0.65
CA MET A 171 -7.97 7.78 0.93
C MET A 171 -8.26 8.78 2.05
N GLU A 172 -9.48 9.30 2.14
CA GLU A 172 -9.92 10.22 3.20
C GLU A 172 -9.71 9.62 4.59
N HIS A 173 -10.08 8.35 4.79
CA HIS A 173 -9.86 7.65 6.07
C HIS A 173 -8.37 7.51 6.44
N ARG A 174 -7.47 7.56 5.45
CA ARG A 174 -6.02 7.47 5.70
C ARG A 174 -5.38 8.83 5.94
N HIS A 175 -5.82 9.86 5.24
CA HIS A 175 -5.39 11.24 5.53
C HIS A 175 -5.96 11.75 6.86
N ARG A 176 -7.19 11.39 7.23
CA ARG A 176 -7.80 11.76 8.51
C ARG A 176 -7.11 11.17 9.74
N LYS A 177 -6.28 10.13 9.63
CA LYS A 177 -5.47 9.65 10.76
C LYS A 177 -4.43 10.69 11.23
N LYS A 178 -4.18 11.76 10.46
CA LYS A 178 -3.37 12.91 10.90
C LYS A 178 -4.12 13.83 11.87
N ASP A 179 -5.45 13.84 11.82
CA ASP A 179 -6.27 14.46 12.86
C ASP A 179 -6.52 13.38 13.91
N THR A 180 -5.85 13.50 15.06
CA THR A 180 -6.14 12.69 16.26
C THR A 180 -7.65 12.47 16.34
N PRO A 181 -8.17 11.23 16.32
CA PRO A 181 -9.61 11.04 16.44
C PRO A 181 -9.99 11.66 17.77
N VAL A 182 -10.80 12.72 17.71
CA VAL A 182 -11.45 13.28 18.90
C VAL A 182 -12.09 12.07 19.58
N PRO A 183 -11.69 11.71 20.81
CA PRO A 183 -12.23 10.53 21.45
C PRO A 183 -13.74 10.64 21.36
N ALA A 184 -14.38 9.63 20.76
CA ALA A 184 -15.83 9.54 20.75
C ALA A 184 -16.26 9.45 22.21
N SER A 185 -16.55 10.60 22.80
CA SER A 185 -17.17 10.73 24.09
C SER A 185 -18.53 10.08 23.96
N SER A 186 -18.66 8.84 24.42
CA SER A 186 -19.96 8.22 24.66
C SER A 186 -20.67 9.07 25.69
N HIS A 187 -21.55 9.95 25.21
CA HIS A 187 -22.44 10.70 26.07
C HIS A 187 -23.71 9.88 26.27
N HIS A 188 -23.96 9.45 27.51
CA HIS A 188 -25.24 8.86 27.88
C HIS A 188 -26.19 9.99 28.29
N LEU A 189 -27.33 10.11 27.61
CA LEU A 189 -28.38 11.06 27.97
C LEU A 189 -29.54 10.29 28.62
N PHE A 190 -29.91 10.68 29.83
CA PHE A 190 -31.10 10.17 30.52
C PHE A 190 -32.09 11.32 30.73
N VAL A 191 -33.27 11.19 30.14
CA VAL A 191 -34.35 12.18 30.26
C VAL A 191 -35.51 11.51 31.00
N GLN A 192 -35.94 12.12 32.11
CA GLN A 192 -37.10 11.65 32.87
C GLN A 192 -38.06 12.81 33.13
N MET A 193 -39.23 12.75 32.53
CA MET A 193 -40.35 13.66 32.80
C MET A 193 -41.25 13.03 33.86
N LYS A 194 -41.38 13.66 35.03
CA LYS A 194 -42.11 13.08 36.18
C LYS A 194 -43.59 13.48 36.26
N SER A 195 -43.96 14.65 35.74
CA SER A 195 -45.35 15.10 35.70
C SER A 195 -45.50 16.15 34.60
N LEU A 196 -46.60 16.04 33.86
CA LEU A 196 -47.03 17.00 32.85
C LEU A 196 -48.54 17.20 33.08
N MET A 197 -48.95 18.40 33.47
CA MET A 197 -50.35 18.70 33.76
C MET A 197 -50.82 19.82 32.84
N CYS A 198 -51.88 19.55 32.06
CA CYS A 198 -52.59 20.55 31.26
C CYS A 198 -53.93 20.83 31.95
N SER A 199 -54.20 22.09 32.30
CA SER A 199 -55.41 22.48 33.06
C SER A 199 -56.62 22.80 32.18
N ASN A 200 -56.45 22.92 30.85
CA ASN A 200 -57.50 23.35 29.95
C ASN A 200 -58.01 22.19 29.08
N LEU A 201 -59.31 21.88 29.17
CA LEU A 201 -59.95 20.94 28.26
C LEU A 201 -60.08 21.58 26.87
N GLY A 202 -59.27 21.13 25.92
CA GLY A 202 -59.37 21.50 24.51
C GLY A 202 -58.08 22.01 23.86
N GLU A 203 -56.97 22.09 24.60
CA GLU A 203 -55.67 22.47 24.03
C GLU A 203 -54.80 21.24 23.74
N GLU A 204 -54.19 21.19 22.56
CA GLU A 204 -53.18 20.20 22.23
C GLU A 204 -51.86 20.56 22.92
N LEU A 205 -51.34 19.64 23.74
CA LEU A 205 -50.04 19.78 24.39
C LEU A 205 -49.02 18.86 23.72
N GLU A 206 -47.99 19.46 23.11
CA GLU A 206 -46.88 18.73 22.49
C GLU A 206 -45.57 18.99 23.25
N VAL A 207 -44.83 17.91 23.55
CA VAL A 207 -43.50 17.99 24.17
C VAL A 207 -42.50 17.34 23.24
N ILE A 208 -41.55 18.13 22.73
CA ILE A 208 -40.51 17.69 21.79
C ILE A 208 -39.15 17.81 22.47
N PHE A 209 -38.38 16.72 22.46
CA PHE A 209 -36.97 16.73 22.84
C PHE A 209 -36.13 16.60 21.57
N SER A 210 -35.23 17.55 21.36
CA SER A 210 -34.26 17.48 20.27
C SER A 210 -32.87 17.83 20.81
N LEU A 211 -31.86 17.12 20.30
CA LEU A 211 -30.48 17.48 20.51
C LEU A 211 -30.13 18.55 19.48
N TYR A 212 -29.57 19.68 19.91
CA TYR A 212 -29.27 20.80 19.02
C TYR A 212 -27.77 20.87 18.75
N ASP A 213 -27.38 20.91 17.47
CA ASP A 213 -26.01 21.20 17.08
C ASP A 213 -25.83 22.72 16.99
N SER A 214 -25.09 23.31 17.93
CA SER A 214 -24.83 24.75 17.97
C SER A 214 -23.87 25.24 16.87
N LYS A 215 -23.10 24.35 16.23
CA LYS A 215 -22.22 24.72 15.11
C LYS A 215 -23.01 24.81 13.81
N GLU A 216 -23.89 23.86 13.57
CA GLU A 216 -24.72 23.77 12.36
C GLU A 216 -26.08 24.48 12.52
N SER A 217 -26.35 25.02 13.72
CA SER A 217 -27.56 25.76 14.08
C SER A 217 -28.86 25.00 13.74
N ARG A 218 -28.87 23.67 13.93
CA ARG A 218 -30.00 22.80 13.59
C ARG A 218 -30.18 21.65 14.60
N PRO A 219 -31.40 21.09 14.75
CA PRO A 219 -31.60 19.85 15.48
C PRO A 219 -30.88 18.69 14.78
N ILE A 220 -30.31 17.79 15.59
CA ILE A 220 -29.69 16.52 15.20
C ILE A 220 -30.78 15.45 15.07
#